data_AF-A0A7C5S379-F1
#
_entry.id   AF-A0A7C5S379-F1
#
_cell.length_a   1.000
_cell.length_b   1.000
_cell.length_c   1.000
_cell.angle_alpha   90.00
_cell.angle_beta   90.00
_cell.angle_gamma   90.00
#
_symmetry.space_group_name_H-M   'P 1'
#
loop_
_entity.id
_entity.type
_entity.pdbx_description
1 polymer ?
#
loop_
_entity_poly.entity_id
_entity_poly.type
_entity_poly.pdbx_seq_one_letter_code
_entity_poly.pdbx_strand_id
1 'polypeptide(L)'
;MERGQQMLKRLQVAAVPAFFVLAMTPVLAQNAMVFMKTTPPGAQVFVDGAEKPGGKTPCVVDVKVGEHKVRFELDGHYPEERTFTAKATGGVSVDVKLTKRPTLISIETTPSGAAVFVDGESKGRSPLKGKPVDAGEHEIRIELEGHVTVTETHTFDDGEHKTLKHTLQKGAGAPDAPAEQKQPAQDAADATEPRETPKETASDEKPKAPPKTIEVNCWVCEGSGTLRTMGCPNCSGTGIQGINQCAACNGTGRTDAVCTACKGAGGMMYGGRQLQCRACGGKGAPPCPLCRATGKLTKPNPEASSVPTQTCPACSGTGREMRVKCRICSGAGTRRYYSGGWALTTTCNYCKGAKEAPPHCTRCQGSGVTGSGEHAGPCPQCAGTGQAGTPCGFCRGAGWVPAPR
;
A
#
# COMPACT_ATOMS: atom_id res chain seq x y z
N MET A 1 28.72 -25.70 -98.45
CA MET A 1 29.23 -26.02 -97.10
C MET A 1 30.47 -25.18 -96.91
N GLU A 2 30.56 -24.36 -95.86
CA GLU A 2 31.54 -23.25 -95.79
C GLU A 2 32.68 -23.47 -94.79
N ARG A 3 33.86 -22.96 -95.18
CA ARG A 3 34.94 -22.38 -94.35
C ARG A 3 35.33 -23.14 -93.07
N GLY A 4 36.37 -23.95 -93.17
CA GLY A 4 37.11 -24.44 -92.00
C GLY A 4 38.14 -23.43 -91.45
N GLN A 5 38.42 -23.57 -90.15
CA GLN A 5 39.66 -23.20 -89.44
C GLN A 5 40.10 -21.72 -89.49
N GLN A 6 39.81 -20.93 -88.44
CA GLN A 6 40.51 -20.87 -87.14
C GLN A 6 41.87 -20.13 -87.15
N MET A 7 41.79 -18.80 -87.03
CA MET A 7 42.82 -17.97 -86.41
C MET A 7 42.37 -17.62 -84.98
N LEU A 8 42.96 -18.26 -83.96
CA LEU A 8 42.80 -17.83 -82.57
C LEU A 8 44.16 -17.82 -81.86
N LYS A 9 44.46 -16.71 -81.19
CA LYS A 9 45.77 -16.36 -80.62
C LYS A 9 45.50 -15.60 -79.32
N ARG A 10 46.22 -15.92 -78.24
CA ARG A 10 46.01 -15.39 -76.87
C ARG A 10 44.71 -15.94 -76.21
N LEU A 11 44.49 -15.85 -74.89
CA LEU A 11 45.23 -15.16 -73.82
C LEU A 11 45.81 -16.10 -72.76
N GLN A 12 46.79 -15.60 -72.00
CA GLN A 12 47.27 -16.22 -70.76
C GLN A 12 46.23 -16.01 -69.65
N VAL A 13 46.08 -16.98 -68.75
CA VAL A 13 45.27 -16.84 -67.53
C VAL A 13 46.06 -16.04 -66.49
N ALA A 14 45.66 -14.80 -66.25
CA ALA A 14 46.09 -14.05 -65.07
C ALA A 14 45.10 -14.31 -63.92
N ALA A 15 45.60 -14.82 -62.80
CA ALA A 15 44.77 -15.07 -61.63
C ALA A 15 44.34 -13.75 -60.96
N VAL A 16 43.04 -13.55 -60.80
CA VAL A 16 42.50 -12.42 -60.02
C VAL A 16 42.64 -12.76 -58.53
N PRO A 17 43.27 -11.92 -57.70
CA PRO A 17 43.35 -12.17 -56.27
C PRO A 17 41.96 -12.10 -55.65
N ALA A 18 41.62 -13.07 -54.81
CA ALA A 18 40.34 -13.09 -54.10
C ALA A 18 40.27 -11.93 -53.10
N PHE A 19 39.60 -10.85 -53.47
CA PHE A 19 39.25 -9.77 -52.55
C PHE A 19 38.32 -10.33 -51.47
N PHE A 20 38.88 -10.61 -50.30
CA PHE A 20 38.12 -11.08 -49.14
C PHE A 20 37.35 -9.88 -48.56
N VAL A 21 36.24 -9.53 -49.21
CA VAL A 21 35.36 -8.45 -48.76
C VAL A 21 34.80 -8.86 -47.42
N LEU A 22 35.40 -8.31 -46.36
CA LEU A 22 35.01 -8.53 -44.98
C LEU A 22 33.72 -7.75 -44.73
N ALA A 23 32.61 -8.34 -45.20
CA ALA A 23 31.29 -7.78 -45.16
C ALA A 23 30.83 -7.66 -43.70
N MET A 24 31.14 -6.52 -43.08
CA MET A 24 30.46 -6.05 -41.88
C MET A 24 28.99 -5.83 -42.24
N THR A 25 28.20 -6.89 -42.16
CA THR A 25 26.75 -6.80 -42.21
C THR A 25 26.33 -5.82 -41.11
N PRO A 26 25.59 -4.75 -41.44
CA PRO A 26 25.13 -3.84 -40.42
C PRO A 26 24.17 -4.62 -39.53
N VAL A 27 24.61 -4.91 -38.30
CA VAL A 27 23.71 -5.36 -37.24
C VAL A 27 22.67 -4.26 -37.09
N LEU A 28 21.47 -4.50 -37.62
CA LEU A 28 20.35 -3.59 -37.48
C LEU A 28 20.23 -3.28 -35.99
N ALA A 29 20.40 -1.99 -35.65
CA ALA A 29 20.30 -1.52 -34.29
C ALA A 29 18.85 -1.68 -33.83
N GLN A 30 18.53 -2.87 -33.33
CA GLN A 30 17.26 -3.16 -32.71
C GLN A 30 17.17 -2.28 -31.46
N ASN A 31 16.12 -1.49 -31.38
CA ASN A 31 15.80 -0.76 -30.18
C ASN A 31 14.85 -1.60 -29.29
N ALA A 32 14.78 -1.24 -28.02
CA ALA A 32 13.94 -1.87 -27.03
C ALA A 32 13.23 -0.81 -26.19
N MET A 33 11.92 -0.99 -26.00
CA MET A 33 11.09 -0.16 -25.13
C MET A 33 11.24 -0.62 -23.68
N VAL A 34 11.77 0.28 -22.83
CA VAL A 34 12.03 0.00 -21.41
C VAL A 34 11.10 0.84 -20.54
N PHE A 35 10.35 0.20 -19.65
CA PHE A 35 9.48 0.89 -18.70
C PHE A 35 10.25 1.28 -17.44
N MET A 36 10.47 2.57 -17.26
CA MET A 36 11.24 3.16 -16.17
C MET A 36 10.28 3.66 -15.08
N LYS A 37 10.45 3.22 -13.83
CA LYS A 37 9.56 3.57 -12.73
C LYS A 37 10.32 3.76 -11.42
N THR A 38 10.10 4.89 -10.75
CA THR A 38 10.62 5.11 -9.39
C THR A 38 9.49 5.14 -8.35
N THR A 39 9.85 4.91 -7.10
CA THR A 39 9.04 5.23 -5.91
C THR A 39 9.85 6.16 -5.01
N PRO A 40 9.42 7.42 -4.77
CA PRO A 40 8.27 8.10 -5.41
C PRO A 40 8.45 8.33 -6.93
N PRO A 41 7.36 8.59 -7.68
CA PRO A 41 7.40 8.93 -9.11
C PRO A 41 7.86 10.38 -9.35
N GLY A 42 8.01 10.77 -10.61
CA GLY A 42 8.39 12.11 -11.05
C GLY A 42 9.90 12.31 -11.27
N ALA A 43 10.71 11.28 -11.04
CA ALA A 43 12.16 11.33 -11.16
C ALA A 43 12.59 11.45 -12.63
N GLN A 44 13.56 12.32 -12.90
CA GLN A 44 14.17 12.51 -14.21
C GLN A 44 15.11 11.35 -14.53
N VAL A 45 14.96 10.78 -15.73
CA VAL A 45 15.71 9.62 -16.21
C VAL A 45 16.82 10.05 -17.17
N PHE A 46 18.03 9.61 -16.87
CA PHE A 46 19.20 9.69 -17.75
C PHE A 46 19.62 8.27 -18.14
N VAL A 47 19.94 8.03 -19.41
CA VAL A 47 20.48 6.76 -19.88
C VAL A 47 21.79 7.02 -20.62
N ASP A 48 22.84 6.30 -20.22
CA ASP A 48 24.22 6.44 -20.68
C ASP A 48 24.74 7.89 -20.55
N GLY A 49 24.31 8.57 -19.49
CA GLY A 49 24.62 9.98 -19.20
C GLY A 49 23.71 11.00 -19.92
N ALA A 50 22.99 10.60 -20.97
CA ALA A 50 22.08 11.49 -21.69
C ALA A 50 20.69 11.58 -21.03
N GLU A 51 20.21 12.79 -20.78
CA GLU A 51 18.83 13.02 -20.34
C GLU A 51 17.84 12.57 -21.42
N LYS A 52 16.73 11.96 -21.02
CA LYS A 52 15.67 11.54 -21.94
C LYS A 52 14.53 12.57 -21.96
N PRO A 53 14.19 13.18 -23.11
CA PRO A 53 13.09 14.14 -23.22
C PRO A 53 11.76 13.54 -22.77
N GLY A 54 11.04 14.22 -21.87
CA GLY A 54 9.81 13.70 -21.25
C GLY A 54 10.03 12.53 -20.29
N GLY A 55 11.28 12.15 -20.01
CA GLY A 55 11.68 11.02 -19.18
C GLY A 55 11.48 11.22 -17.68
N LYS A 56 10.32 11.71 -17.24
CA LYS A 56 9.92 11.68 -15.82
C LYS A 56 9.13 10.42 -15.51
N THR A 57 9.51 9.69 -14.47
CA THR A 57 8.89 8.40 -14.14
C THR A 57 7.43 8.53 -13.66
N PRO A 58 6.55 7.55 -13.94
CA PRO A 58 6.78 6.37 -14.79
C PRO A 58 6.75 6.73 -16.29
N CYS A 59 7.76 6.32 -17.04
CA CYS A 59 7.89 6.60 -18.47
C CYS A 59 8.37 5.37 -19.25
N VAL A 60 8.18 5.38 -20.57
CA VAL A 60 8.81 4.41 -21.49
C VAL A 60 9.96 5.11 -22.19
N VAL A 61 11.13 4.49 -22.20
CA VAL A 61 12.33 4.99 -22.87
C VAL A 61 12.75 4.01 -23.95
N ASP A 62 12.98 4.54 -25.15
CA ASP A 62 13.61 3.80 -26.24
C ASP A 62 15.14 3.84 -26.11
N VAL A 63 15.75 2.65 -26.13
CA VAL A 63 17.20 2.42 -26.03
C VAL A 63 17.61 1.35 -27.05
N LYS A 64 18.93 1.20 -27.30
CA LYS A 64 19.41 0.11 -28.16
C LYS A 64 19.32 -1.23 -27.41
N VAL A 65 19.43 -2.35 -28.12
CA VAL A 65 19.65 -3.66 -27.51
C VAL A 65 21.11 -3.79 -27.08
N GLY A 66 21.35 -4.09 -25.81
CA GLY A 66 22.68 -4.04 -25.19
C GLY A 66 22.61 -3.82 -23.68
N GLU A 67 23.76 -3.65 -23.03
CA GLU A 67 23.85 -3.18 -21.65
C GLU A 67 23.83 -1.64 -21.63
N HIS A 68 23.08 -1.07 -20.69
CA HIS A 68 22.87 0.36 -20.53
C HIS A 68 22.97 0.76 -19.06
N LYS A 69 23.48 1.98 -18.80
CA LYS A 69 23.51 2.57 -17.46
C LYS A 69 22.39 3.60 -17.33
N VAL A 70 21.47 3.42 -16.38
CA VAL A 70 20.42 4.38 -16.06
C VAL A 70 20.71 5.08 -14.73
N ARG A 71 20.44 6.38 -14.69
CA ARG A 71 20.51 7.23 -13.50
C ARG A 71 19.18 7.94 -13.31
N PHE A 72 18.67 7.92 -12.08
CA PHE A 72 17.42 8.54 -11.68
C PHE A 72 17.71 9.70 -10.72
N GLU A 73 17.21 10.89 -11.02
CA GLU A 73 17.32 12.06 -10.15
C GLU A 73 15.93 12.59 -9.76
N LEU A 74 15.78 12.97 -8.50
CA LEU A 74 14.57 13.62 -8.00
C LEU A 74 14.97 14.59 -6.90
N ASP A 75 14.33 15.76 -6.89
CA ASP A 75 14.52 16.75 -5.84
C ASP A 75 14.21 16.14 -4.47
N GLY A 76 14.96 16.54 -3.45
CA GLY A 76 14.85 15.91 -2.13
C GLY A 76 15.39 14.50 -1.98
N HIS A 77 15.91 13.87 -3.04
CA HIS A 77 16.39 12.48 -3.00
C HIS A 77 17.88 12.38 -3.37
N TYR A 78 18.50 11.27 -3.00
CA TYR A 78 19.81 10.88 -3.54
C TYR A 78 19.64 10.35 -4.97
N PRO A 79 20.54 10.70 -5.90
CA PRO A 79 20.52 10.13 -7.25
C PRO A 79 20.88 8.64 -7.19
N GLU A 80 20.13 7.82 -7.92
CA GLU A 80 20.29 6.35 -7.91
C GLU A 80 20.73 5.86 -9.29
N GLU A 81 21.76 5.01 -9.34
CA GLU A 81 22.27 4.42 -10.59
C GLU A 81 22.08 2.91 -10.64
N ARG A 82 21.74 2.40 -11.84
CA ARG A 82 21.61 0.96 -12.13
C ARG A 82 22.14 0.64 -13.52
N THR A 83 22.69 -0.56 -13.72
CA THR A 83 22.86 -1.14 -15.06
C THR A 83 21.72 -2.10 -15.37
N PHE A 84 21.35 -2.21 -16.64
CA PHE A 84 20.33 -3.14 -17.12
C PHE A 84 20.63 -3.59 -18.55
N THR A 85 20.12 -4.77 -18.94
CA THR A 85 20.28 -5.29 -20.32
C THR A 85 18.97 -5.18 -21.09
N ALA A 86 18.95 -4.30 -22.08
CA ALA A 86 17.87 -4.15 -23.05
C ALA A 86 17.84 -5.34 -24.03
N LYS A 87 16.65 -5.84 -24.38
CA LYS A 87 16.44 -6.99 -25.27
C LYS A 87 15.35 -6.68 -26.30
N ALA A 88 15.51 -7.16 -27.52
CA ALA A 88 14.61 -6.88 -28.65
C ALA A 88 13.17 -7.41 -28.45
N THR A 89 13.01 -8.42 -27.59
CA THR A 89 11.73 -9.09 -27.32
C THR A 89 11.53 -9.27 -25.82
N GLY A 90 10.33 -8.88 -25.35
CA GLY A 90 9.99 -8.79 -23.93
C GLY A 90 10.22 -7.38 -23.38
N GLY A 91 9.16 -6.79 -22.80
CA GLY A 91 9.27 -5.47 -22.17
C GLY A 91 10.11 -5.53 -20.90
N VAL A 92 11.24 -4.82 -20.89
CA VAL A 92 12.09 -4.68 -19.70
C VAL A 92 11.49 -3.60 -18.81
N SER A 93 11.32 -3.85 -17.51
CA SER A 93 11.08 -2.80 -16.52
C SER A 93 12.30 -2.56 -15.65
N VAL A 94 12.48 -1.30 -15.25
CA VAL A 94 13.46 -0.89 -14.24
C VAL A 94 12.69 -0.17 -13.14
N ASP A 95 12.41 -0.92 -12.06
CA ASP A 95 11.71 -0.45 -10.88
C ASP A 95 12.72 -0.08 -9.78
N VAL A 96 12.78 1.20 -9.42
CA VAL A 96 13.73 1.76 -8.45
C VAL A 96 12.99 2.39 -7.26
N LYS A 97 13.55 2.26 -6.05
CA LYS A 97 13.11 3.03 -4.89
C LYS A 97 14.18 4.08 -4.58
N LEU A 98 13.81 5.36 -4.59
CA LEU A 98 14.71 6.45 -4.26
C LEU A 98 14.79 6.64 -2.74
N THR A 99 15.95 7.10 -2.27
CA THR A 99 16.18 7.41 -0.85
C THR A 99 16.09 8.91 -0.64
N LYS A 100 15.17 9.37 0.21
CA LYS A 100 15.03 10.80 0.56
C LYS A 100 16.30 11.28 1.29
N ARG A 101 16.80 12.46 0.92
CA ARG A 101 17.83 13.20 1.66
C ARG A 101 17.19 13.81 2.92
N PRO A 102 17.82 13.72 4.10
CA PRO A 102 17.31 14.39 5.29
C PRO A 102 17.44 15.91 5.12
N THR A 103 16.36 16.66 5.38
CA THR A 103 16.44 18.10 5.57
C THR A 103 17.01 18.35 6.97
N LEU A 104 18.07 19.15 7.07
CA LEU A 104 18.82 19.37 8.31
C LEU A 104 18.86 20.85 8.71
N ILE A 105 18.58 21.12 9.99
CA ILE A 105 18.79 22.42 10.62
C ILE A 105 20.02 22.42 11.54
N SER A 106 20.78 23.50 11.49
CA SER A 106 21.76 23.89 12.52
C SER A 106 21.45 25.29 13.02
N ILE A 107 21.61 25.55 14.33
CA ILE A 107 21.40 26.88 14.93
C ILE A 107 22.57 27.23 15.84
N GLU A 108 23.24 28.34 15.54
CA GLU A 108 24.24 28.95 16.41
C GLU A 108 23.65 30.19 17.09
N THR A 109 23.92 30.39 18.38
CA THR A 109 23.48 31.60 19.10
C THR A 109 24.63 32.25 19.85
N THR A 110 24.55 33.57 19.99
CA THR A 110 25.45 34.37 20.83
C THR A 110 24.62 35.15 21.85
N PRO A 111 24.75 34.88 23.17
CA PRO A 111 25.49 33.77 23.78
C PRO A 111 24.89 32.39 23.45
N SER A 112 25.67 31.33 23.69
CA SER A 112 25.28 29.93 23.48
C SER A 112 24.50 29.35 24.66
N GLY A 113 23.95 28.13 24.50
CA GLY A 113 23.19 27.43 25.54
C GLY A 113 21.69 27.72 25.55
N ALA A 114 21.19 28.52 24.60
CA ALA A 114 19.77 28.79 24.40
C ALA A 114 19.01 27.52 24.03
N ALA A 115 17.82 27.32 24.59
CA ALA A 115 16.91 26.25 24.20
C ALA A 115 16.36 26.53 22.79
N VAL A 116 16.30 25.49 21.96
CA VAL A 116 15.76 25.56 20.60
C VAL A 116 14.53 24.66 20.49
N PHE A 117 13.44 25.25 20.01
CA PHE A 117 12.21 24.56 19.66
C PHE A 117 11.94 24.75 18.16
N VAL A 118 11.41 23.70 17.53
CA VAL A 118 10.88 23.77 16.16
C VAL A 118 9.47 23.18 16.19
N ASP A 119 8.48 23.96 15.74
CA ASP A 119 7.04 23.67 15.85
C ASP A 119 6.60 23.33 17.30
N GLY A 120 7.24 23.98 18.27
CA GLY A 120 7.06 23.71 19.70
C GLY A 120 7.81 22.49 20.25
N GLU A 121 8.33 21.58 19.42
CA GLU A 121 9.14 20.45 19.88
C GLU A 121 10.57 20.89 20.22
N SER A 122 11.05 20.61 21.43
CA SER A 122 12.42 20.94 21.83
C SER A 122 13.45 20.05 21.12
N LYS A 123 14.29 20.66 20.27
CA LYS A 123 15.34 19.96 19.52
C LYS A 123 16.69 19.91 20.28
N GLY A 124 16.81 20.66 21.38
CA GLY A 124 17.99 20.70 22.25
C GLY A 124 18.38 22.11 22.68
N ARG A 125 19.69 22.34 22.91
CA ARG A 125 20.27 23.67 23.15
C ARG A 125 21.30 24.01 22.06
N SER A 126 21.54 25.31 21.85
CA SER A 126 22.55 25.83 20.93
C SER A 126 23.98 25.70 21.49
N PRO A 127 25.02 25.50 20.66
CA PRO A 127 24.98 25.34 19.20
C PRO A 127 24.39 23.98 18.78
N LEU A 128 23.31 24.04 18.01
CA LEU A 128 22.58 22.89 17.51
C LEU A 128 23.12 22.55 16.11
N LYS A 129 23.44 21.27 15.85
CA LYS A 129 24.04 20.85 14.58
C LYS A 129 23.27 19.68 13.96
N GLY A 130 22.95 19.79 12.68
CA GLY A 130 22.46 18.70 11.83
C GLY A 130 21.25 17.95 12.38
N LYS A 131 20.26 18.64 12.96
CA LYS A 131 19.02 18.01 13.42
C LYS A 131 18.06 17.81 12.24
N PRO A 132 17.37 16.66 12.14
CA PRO A 132 16.35 16.49 11.12
C PRO A 132 15.14 17.39 11.38
N VAL A 133 14.68 18.02 10.30
CA VAL A 133 13.35 18.62 10.16
C VAL A 133 12.70 17.99 8.92
N ASP A 134 11.41 18.23 8.72
CA ASP A 134 10.76 17.91 7.45
C ASP A 134 11.04 19.04 6.43
N ALA A 135 10.36 19.01 5.29
CA ALA A 135 10.39 20.10 4.32
C ALA A 135 9.04 20.82 4.31
N GLY A 136 9.07 22.12 4.04
CA GLY A 136 7.94 23.03 4.24
C GLY A 136 8.28 24.14 5.22
N GLU A 137 7.24 24.73 5.80
CA GLU A 137 7.33 25.89 6.70
C GLU A 137 7.35 25.44 8.16
N HIS A 138 8.33 25.94 8.93
CA HIS A 138 8.55 25.58 10.33
C HIS A 138 8.69 26.83 11.21
N GLU A 139 8.05 26.84 12.38
CA GLU A 139 8.25 27.90 13.40
C GLU A 139 9.46 27.55 14.27
N ILE A 140 10.40 28.47 14.38
CA ILE A 140 11.64 28.29 15.16
C ILE A 140 11.63 29.26 16.33
N ARG A 141 11.55 28.72 17.55
CA ARG A 141 11.56 29.50 18.80
C ARG A 141 12.85 29.23 19.56
N ILE A 142 13.57 30.30 19.89
CA ILE A 142 14.88 30.28 20.58
C ILE A 142 14.75 31.06 21.88
N GLU A 143 15.05 30.40 23.00
CA GLU A 143 14.86 30.93 24.35
C GLU A 143 16.14 30.83 25.18
N LEU A 144 16.50 31.91 25.86
CA LEU A 144 17.55 31.90 26.86
C LEU A 144 17.16 32.79 28.04
N GLU A 145 17.46 32.32 29.24
CA GLU A 145 17.18 33.03 30.49
C GLU A 145 17.82 34.42 30.48
N GLY A 146 17.07 35.45 30.90
CA GLY A 146 17.48 36.85 30.85
C GLY A 146 17.62 37.44 29.43
N HIS A 147 17.16 36.77 28.38
CA HIS A 147 17.18 37.24 27.00
C HIS A 147 15.77 37.27 26.39
N VAL A 148 15.59 38.08 25.34
CA VAL A 148 14.34 38.16 24.59
C VAL A 148 14.19 36.90 23.74
N THR A 149 13.04 36.23 23.84
CA THR A 149 12.68 35.09 22.98
C THR A 149 12.64 35.53 21.51
N VAL A 150 13.32 34.78 20.65
CA VAL A 150 13.23 34.94 19.19
C VAL A 150 12.28 33.88 18.66
N THR A 151 11.27 34.29 17.90
CA THR A 151 10.39 33.38 17.15
C THR A 151 10.40 33.82 15.69
N GLU A 152 10.85 32.95 14.79
CA GLU A 152 10.95 33.20 13.35
C GLU A 152 10.45 32.00 12.54
N THR A 153 9.72 32.26 11.47
CA THR A 153 9.24 31.23 10.54
C THR A 153 10.25 31.05 9.40
N HIS A 154 10.67 29.81 9.15
CA HIS A 154 11.62 29.48 8.08
C HIS A 154 11.09 28.35 7.21
N THR A 155 11.09 28.54 5.89
CA THR A 155 10.83 27.48 4.91
C THR A 155 12.10 26.66 4.65
N PHE A 156 11.96 25.34 4.51
CA PHE A 156 13.04 24.41 4.19
C PHE A 156 12.70 23.58 2.96
N ASP A 157 13.63 23.50 2.02
CA ASP A 157 13.50 22.60 0.86
C ASP A 157 13.83 21.14 1.22
N ASP A 158 13.34 20.17 0.43
CA ASP A 158 13.67 18.76 0.66
C ASP A 158 15.17 18.50 0.51
N GLY A 159 15.80 17.98 1.57
CA GLY A 159 17.24 17.73 1.61
C GLY A 159 18.10 19.00 1.73
N GLU A 160 17.53 20.15 2.11
CA GLU A 160 18.29 21.36 2.44
C GLU A 160 19.08 21.17 3.76
N HIS A 161 20.30 21.71 3.83
CA HIS A 161 21.07 21.82 5.06
C HIS A 161 21.20 23.30 5.46
N LYS A 162 20.25 23.82 6.26
CA LYS A 162 20.16 25.24 6.64
C LYS A 162 20.94 25.51 7.93
N THR A 163 21.65 26.63 8.02
CA THR A 163 22.31 27.09 9.26
C THR A 163 21.85 28.49 9.61
N LEU A 164 21.19 28.63 10.77
CA LEU A 164 20.72 29.91 11.30
C LEU A 164 21.67 30.43 12.39
N LYS A 165 21.82 31.75 12.49
CA LYS A 165 22.72 32.41 13.45
C LYS A 165 22.05 33.63 14.06
N HIS A 166 21.83 33.61 15.39
CA HIS A 166 21.14 34.70 16.10
C HIS A 166 22.00 35.27 17.23
N THR A 167 22.04 36.60 17.36
CA THR A 167 22.59 37.26 18.54
C THR A 167 21.42 37.65 19.44
N LEU A 168 21.33 37.05 20.61
CA LEU A 168 20.20 37.22 21.52
C LEU A 168 20.37 38.52 22.31
N GLN A 169 19.35 39.37 22.29
CA GLN A 169 19.32 40.60 23.09
C GLN A 169 18.91 40.27 24.52
N LYS A 170 19.52 40.92 25.51
CA LYS A 170 19.09 40.79 26.91
C LYS A 170 17.70 41.39 27.10
N GLY A 171 16.84 40.67 27.80
CA GLY A 171 15.53 41.18 28.20
C GLY A 171 15.67 42.14 29.38
N ALA A 172 14.88 43.21 29.40
CA ALA A 172 14.63 43.95 30.63
C ALA A 172 13.78 43.04 31.55
N GLY A 173 14.28 42.75 32.74
CA GLY A 173 13.67 41.76 33.64
C GLY A 173 12.29 42.17 34.15
N ALA A 174 11.40 41.19 34.26
CA ALA A 174 10.14 41.23 34.99
C ALA A 174 10.13 40.07 36.02
N PRO A 175 9.42 40.19 37.15
CA PRO A 175 9.85 39.59 38.41
C PRO A 175 9.62 38.08 38.54
N ASP A 176 10.29 37.52 39.54
CA ASP A 176 10.37 36.09 39.86
C ASP A 176 9.00 35.39 39.93
N ALA A 177 8.84 34.36 39.10
CA ALA A 177 7.86 33.31 39.38
C ALA A 177 8.33 32.56 40.65
N PRO A 178 7.47 32.37 41.68
CA PRO A 178 7.91 31.80 42.94
C PRO A 178 8.56 30.41 42.78
N ALA A 179 9.79 30.26 43.28
CA ALA A 179 10.42 28.96 43.40
C ALA A 179 9.65 28.11 44.42
N GLU A 180 9.09 26.97 43.98
CA GLU A 180 8.29 26.11 44.85
C GLU A 180 9.15 25.49 45.96
N GLN A 181 8.88 25.90 47.21
CA GLN A 181 9.76 25.61 48.34
C GLN A 181 9.55 24.20 48.89
N LYS A 182 10.64 23.41 48.86
CA LYS A 182 10.70 22.04 49.37
C LYS A 182 11.09 22.03 50.85
N GLN A 183 10.15 21.73 51.75
CA GLN A 183 10.41 21.58 53.20
C GLN A 183 9.81 20.28 53.78
N PRO A 184 10.24 19.83 54.98
CA PRO A 184 10.38 18.39 55.28
C PRO A 184 9.39 17.84 56.33
N ALA A 185 9.49 16.52 56.58
CA ALA A 185 8.67 15.75 57.51
C ALA A 185 8.99 16.00 59.01
N GLN A 186 8.02 15.67 59.88
CA GLN A 186 8.15 15.58 61.35
C GLN A 186 7.20 14.51 61.93
N ASP A 187 7.58 13.96 63.08
CA ASP A 187 6.92 12.90 63.86
C ASP A 187 6.97 13.30 65.37
N ALA A 188 6.23 12.76 66.34
CA ALA A 188 5.28 11.64 66.46
C ALA A 188 4.24 11.99 67.58
N ALA A 189 3.32 11.17 68.09
CA ALA A 189 3.01 9.74 67.92
C ALA A 189 1.47 9.51 67.79
N ASP A 190 0.69 8.70 68.53
CA ASP A 190 0.89 7.87 69.75
C ASP A 190 -0.15 6.69 69.79
N ALA A 191 -0.18 5.93 70.88
CA ALA A 191 -0.92 4.66 71.09
C ALA A 191 -2.48 4.79 71.16
N THR A 192 -3.30 3.73 71.02
CA THR A 192 -3.04 2.31 71.36
C THR A 192 -3.84 1.28 70.50
N GLU A 193 -3.23 0.09 70.40
CA GLU A 193 -3.59 -1.23 69.85
C GLU A 193 -4.89 -1.95 70.33
N PRO A 194 -5.24 -3.18 69.85
CA PRO A 194 -4.73 -3.99 68.69
C PRO A 194 -5.81 -4.75 67.84
N ARG A 195 -5.30 -5.57 66.88
CA ARG A 195 -5.80 -6.90 66.43
C ARG A 195 -6.74 -6.91 65.20
N GLU A 196 -6.50 -7.67 64.11
CA GLU A 196 -5.51 -8.74 63.80
C GLU A 196 -5.04 -8.69 62.32
N THR A 197 -3.87 -9.25 62.00
CA THR A 197 -3.17 -9.23 60.68
C THR A 197 -2.76 -10.65 60.25
N PRO A 198 -2.10 -10.92 59.08
CA PRO A 198 -1.64 -10.07 57.96
C PRO A 198 -2.28 -10.51 56.61
N LYS A 199 -1.72 -10.59 55.38
CA LYS A 199 -0.39 -10.49 54.68
C LYS A 199 -0.71 -10.29 53.15
N GLU A 200 0.16 -10.01 52.16
CA GLU A 200 1.62 -9.85 52.04
C GLU A 200 2.04 -8.97 50.82
N THR A 201 2.37 -7.68 51.03
CA THR A 201 3.37 -6.86 50.28
C THR A 201 3.23 -6.50 48.78
N ALA A 202 3.92 -5.38 48.43
CA ALA A 202 4.46 -4.96 47.12
C ALA A 202 3.49 -4.54 45.96
N SER A 203 3.86 -3.65 45.01
CA SER A 203 4.59 -2.35 45.04
C SER A 203 4.73 -1.79 43.61
N ASP A 204 4.32 -0.53 43.39
CA ASP A 204 4.77 0.41 42.34
C ASP A 204 4.59 0.15 40.81
N GLU A 205 4.83 1.23 40.06
CA GLU A 205 5.01 1.39 38.59
C GLU A 205 3.80 1.37 37.61
N LYS A 206 3.46 2.59 37.16
CA LYS A 206 3.49 3.05 35.75
C LYS A 206 2.55 2.39 34.70
N PRO A 207 1.56 3.14 34.15
CA PRO A 207 0.87 2.72 32.92
C PRO A 207 1.74 2.97 31.67
N LYS A 208 2.12 1.91 30.93
CA LYS A 208 2.76 2.04 29.62
C LYS A 208 2.29 1.00 28.58
N ALA A 209 1.45 1.50 27.67
CA ALA A 209 0.90 0.82 26.47
C ALA A 209 -0.08 -0.36 26.73
N PRO A 210 -1.14 -0.50 25.92
CA PRO A 210 -1.93 -1.73 25.89
C PRO A 210 -1.09 -2.89 25.31
N PRO A 211 -1.22 -4.11 25.83
CA PRO A 211 -0.34 -5.21 25.46
C PRO A 211 -0.54 -5.69 24.01
N LYS A 212 0.56 -6.14 23.41
CA LYS A 212 0.53 -6.98 22.22
C LYS A 212 -0.29 -8.23 22.53
N THR A 213 -1.11 -8.72 21.58
CA THR A 213 -1.74 -10.04 21.74
C THR A 213 -0.67 -11.11 21.86
N ILE A 214 -0.73 -11.88 22.94
CA ILE A 214 0.03 -13.10 23.14
C ILE A 214 -0.98 -14.24 22.92
N GLU A 215 -0.70 -15.14 21.98
CA GLU A 215 -1.47 -16.37 21.83
C GLU A 215 -1.09 -17.30 22.98
N VAL A 216 -1.92 -17.36 24.01
CA VAL A 216 -1.68 -18.19 25.20
C VAL A 216 -2.32 -19.56 25.04
N ASN A 217 -1.48 -20.60 25.08
CA ASN A 217 -1.93 -21.98 25.13
C ASN A 217 -2.90 -22.18 26.31
N CYS A 218 -3.98 -22.90 26.08
CA CYS A 218 -5.00 -23.16 27.09
C CYS A 218 -4.44 -24.05 28.18
N TRP A 219 -4.08 -23.45 29.33
CA TRP A 219 -3.45 -24.12 30.47
C TRP A 219 -4.19 -25.40 30.91
N VAL A 220 -5.53 -25.41 30.82
CA VAL A 220 -6.38 -26.56 31.17
C VAL A 220 -6.18 -27.78 30.24
N CYS A 221 -5.56 -27.62 29.08
CA CYS A 221 -5.19 -28.73 28.18
C CYS A 221 -3.79 -28.56 27.54
N GLU A 222 -2.94 -27.72 28.13
CA GLU A 222 -1.55 -27.39 27.72
C GLU A 222 -1.36 -27.02 26.23
N GLY A 223 -2.42 -26.56 25.56
CA GLY A 223 -2.39 -26.24 24.12
C GLY A 223 -2.89 -27.35 23.19
N SER A 224 -3.08 -28.59 23.68
CA SER A 224 -3.50 -29.75 22.88
C SER A 224 -4.93 -29.69 22.33
N GLY A 225 -5.74 -28.75 22.83
CA GLY A 225 -7.14 -28.55 22.41
C GLY A 225 -8.12 -29.66 22.81
N THR A 226 -7.65 -30.79 23.33
CA THR A 226 -8.46 -31.94 23.70
C THR A 226 -8.23 -32.38 25.15
N LEU A 227 -9.22 -33.03 25.74
CA LEU A 227 -9.14 -33.67 27.04
C LEU A 227 -9.80 -35.05 26.91
N ARG A 228 -9.03 -36.11 27.18
CA ARG A 228 -9.51 -37.51 27.08
C ARG A 228 -10.22 -37.77 25.73
N THR A 229 -9.51 -37.46 24.64
CA THR A 229 -9.94 -37.52 23.22
C THR A 229 -11.19 -36.72 22.81
N MET A 230 -11.86 -36.02 23.73
CA MET A 230 -12.92 -35.05 23.42
C MET A 230 -12.37 -33.62 23.34
N GLY A 231 -13.04 -32.73 22.60
CA GLY A 231 -12.64 -31.32 22.51
C GLY A 231 -12.73 -30.62 23.87
N CYS A 232 -11.65 -29.95 24.30
CA CYS A 232 -11.60 -29.26 25.58
C CYS A 232 -12.63 -28.11 25.59
N PRO A 233 -13.65 -28.12 26.48
CA PRO A 233 -14.73 -27.12 26.45
C PRO A 233 -14.23 -25.72 26.76
N ASN A 234 -13.25 -25.58 27.66
CA ASN A 234 -12.71 -24.29 28.13
C ASN A 234 -11.98 -23.48 27.04
N CYS A 235 -11.56 -24.12 25.94
CA CYS A 235 -11.08 -23.47 24.73
C CYS A 235 -11.91 -23.85 23.49
N SER A 236 -13.08 -24.46 23.67
CA SER A 236 -13.95 -24.98 22.61
C SER A 236 -13.18 -25.75 21.51
N GLY A 237 -12.33 -26.69 21.93
CA GLY A 237 -11.54 -27.57 21.06
C GLY A 237 -10.27 -26.96 20.43
N THR A 238 -9.94 -25.69 20.69
CA THR A 238 -8.90 -24.96 19.92
C THR A 238 -7.49 -24.99 20.49
N GLY A 239 -7.33 -25.28 21.78
CA GLY A 239 -6.04 -25.23 22.46
C GLY A 239 -5.59 -23.83 22.91
N ILE A 240 -6.36 -22.75 22.68
CA ILE A 240 -5.93 -21.38 22.96
C ILE A 240 -7.01 -20.65 23.78
N GLN A 241 -6.62 -19.80 24.74
CA GLN A 241 -7.56 -18.95 25.49
C GLN A 241 -7.76 -17.57 24.82
N GLY A 242 -8.86 -16.88 25.13
CA GLY A 242 -9.17 -15.56 24.57
C GLY A 242 -9.76 -15.57 23.15
N ILE A 243 -10.10 -16.75 22.62
CA ILE A 243 -10.75 -16.89 21.32
C ILE A 243 -12.25 -16.54 21.42
N ASN A 244 -12.64 -15.48 20.72
CA ASN A 244 -14.03 -15.04 20.58
C ASN A 244 -14.68 -15.62 19.30
N GLN A 245 -16.01 -15.67 19.28
CA GLN A 245 -16.74 -15.92 18.03
C GLN A 245 -16.55 -14.73 17.08
N CYS A 246 -16.32 -15.00 15.80
CA CYS A 246 -16.18 -13.96 14.79
C CYS A 246 -17.55 -13.35 14.46
N ALA A 247 -17.81 -12.13 14.92
CA ALA A 247 -19.06 -11.40 14.73
C ALA A 247 -19.46 -11.27 13.24
N ALA A 248 -18.49 -10.98 12.36
CA ALA A 248 -18.71 -10.84 10.92
C ALA A 248 -19.18 -12.14 10.20
N CYS A 249 -19.25 -13.27 10.91
CA CYS A 249 -19.89 -14.50 10.42
C CYS A 249 -20.71 -15.23 11.50
N ASN A 250 -21.00 -14.59 12.64
CA ASN A 250 -21.65 -15.19 13.82
C ASN A 250 -21.17 -16.63 14.14
N GLY A 251 -19.86 -16.81 14.26
CA GLY A 251 -19.26 -18.12 14.58
C GLY A 251 -19.22 -19.16 13.45
N THR A 252 -19.90 -18.95 12.31
CA THR A 252 -20.04 -19.97 11.25
C THR A 252 -18.81 -20.20 10.38
N GLY A 253 -17.89 -19.22 10.33
CA GLY A 253 -16.75 -19.22 9.41
C GLY A 253 -17.11 -18.93 7.95
N ARG A 254 -18.35 -18.56 7.64
CA ARG A 254 -18.81 -18.31 6.25
C ARG A 254 -19.46 -16.95 6.13
N THR A 255 -19.42 -16.39 4.93
CA THR A 255 -20.27 -15.25 4.59
C THR A 255 -21.71 -15.73 4.34
N ASP A 256 -22.66 -14.81 4.40
CA ASP A 256 -24.00 -14.94 3.84
C ASP A 256 -24.01 -15.12 2.31
N ALA A 257 -23.03 -14.51 1.62
CA ALA A 257 -22.93 -14.53 0.16
C ALA A 257 -22.91 -15.94 -0.44
N VAL A 258 -23.70 -16.14 -1.50
CA VAL A 258 -23.75 -17.40 -2.26
C VAL A 258 -22.49 -17.58 -3.10
N CYS A 259 -21.79 -18.72 -2.99
CA CYS A 259 -20.60 -19.00 -3.80
C CYS A 259 -20.97 -19.12 -5.28
N THR A 260 -20.60 -18.10 -6.06
CA THR A 260 -20.92 -17.96 -7.49
C THR A 260 -20.45 -19.16 -8.32
N ALA A 261 -19.30 -19.75 -7.97
CA ALA A 261 -18.71 -20.90 -8.66
C ALA A 261 -19.52 -22.22 -8.54
N CYS A 262 -20.45 -22.32 -7.58
CA CYS A 262 -21.41 -23.44 -7.50
C CYS A 262 -22.86 -23.01 -7.32
N LYS A 263 -23.16 -21.71 -7.39
CA LYS A 263 -24.49 -21.12 -7.14
C LYS A 263 -25.13 -21.61 -5.82
N GLY A 264 -24.32 -21.79 -4.77
CA GLY A 264 -24.77 -22.28 -3.46
C GLY A 264 -24.80 -23.79 -3.31
N ALA A 265 -24.77 -24.59 -4.38
CA ALA A 265 -24.93 -26.05 -4.34
C ALA A 265 -23.75 -26.80 -3.69
N GLY A 266 -22.66 -26.10 -3.31
CA GLY A 266 -21.47 -26.67 -2.67
C GLY A 266 -20.59 -27.53 -3.57
N GLY A 267 -21.12 -28.09 -4.65
CA GLY A 267 -20.42 -28.91 -5.62
C GLY A 267 -21.08 -28.88 -7.00
N MET A 268 -20.58 -29.72 -7.91
CA MET A 268 -21.11 -29.94 -9.25
C MET A 268 -21.13 -31.43 -9.56
N MET A 269 -22.20 -31.90 -10.21
CA MET A 269 -22.35 -33.30 -10.61
C MET A 269 -21.64 -33.55 -11.94
N TYR A 270 -20.77 -34.55 -11.98
CA TYR A 270 -20.10 -34.99 -13.22
C TYR A 270 -20.03 -36.52 -13.24
N GLY A 271 -20.57 -37.14 -14.29
CA GLY A 271 -20.55 -38.61 -14.46
C GLY A 271 -21.09 -39.38 -13.25
N GLY A 272 -22.22 -38.94 -12.71
CA GLY A 272 -22.86 -39.55 -11.53
C GLY A 272 -22.19 -39.26 -10.17
N ARG A 273 -21.04 -38.57 -10.13
CA ARG A 273 -20.31 -38.25 -8.88
C ARG A 273 -20.39 -36.75 -8.56
N GLN A 274 -20.56 -36.44 -7.27
CA GLN A 274 -20.59 -35.08 -6.75
C GLN A 274 -19.17 -34.59 -6.48
N LEU A 275 -18.66 -33.68 -7.32
CA LEU A 275 -17.37 -33.03 -7.11
C LEU A 275 -17.56 -31.80 -6.22
N GLN A 276 -16.84 -31.72 -5.10
CA GLN A 276 -16.89 -30.55 -4.21
C GLN A 276 -16.35 -29.31 -4.94
N CYS A 277 -17.04 -28.17 -4.82
CA CYS A 277 -16.61 -26.93 -5.43
C CYS A 277 -15.39 -26.38 -4.67
N ARG A 278 -14.23 -26.40 -5.34
CA ARG A 278 -12.93 -26.01 -4.76
C ARG A 278 -12.91 -24.58 -4.23
N ALA A 279 -13.71 -23.68 -4.80
CA ALA A 279 -13.81 -22.27 -4.37
C ALA A 279 -14.49 -22.08 -3.00
N CYS A 280 -15.36 -23.00 -2.57
CA CYS A 280 -15.98 -22.97 -1.23
C CYS A 280 -15.66 -24.19 -0.36
N GLY A 281 -14.85 -25.15 -0.83
CA GLY A 281 -14.57 -26.39 -0.10
C GLY A 281 -15.84 -27.17 0.26
N GLY A 282 -16.74 -27.35 -0.71
CA GLY A 282 -17.98 -28.12 -0.50
C GLY A 282 -19.16 -27.40 0.15
N LYS A 283 -19.00 -26.18 0.70
CA LYS A 283 -19.97 -25.57 1.64
C LYS A 283 -20.95 -24.52 1.10
N GLY A 284 -20.99 -24.27 -0.21
CA GLY A 284 -22.01 -23.40 -0.83
C GLY A 284 -21.83 -21.88 -0.62
N ALA A 285 -21.23 -21.45 0.48
CA ALA A 285 -20.79 -20.07 0.73
C ALA A 285 -19.25 -19.98 0.76
N PRO A 286 -18.61 -18.88 0.32
CA PRO A 286 -17.17 -18.71 0.40
C PRO A 286 -16.69 -18.63 1.87
N PRO A 287 -15.40 -18.91 2.13
CA PRO A 287 -14.84 -18.77 3.48
C PRO A 287 -14.89 -17.32 3.94
N CYS A 288 -15.31 -17.06 5.19
CA CYS A 288 -15.21 -15.72 5.78
C CYS A 288 -13.73 -15.31 5.83
N PRO A 289 -13.33 -14.18 5.21
CA PRO A 289 -11.91 -13.81 5.08
C PRO A 289 -11.30 -13.40 6.43
N LEU A 290 -12.09 -12.76 7.30
CA LEU A 290 -11.64 -12.22 8.59
C LEU A 290 -11.17 -13.33 9.56
N CYS A 291 -11.93 -14.43 9.65
CA CYS A 291 -11.57 -15.59 10.48
C CYS A 291 -11.02 -16.78 9.69
N ARG A 292 -10.74 -16.62 8.39
CA ARG A 292 -10.22 -17.67 7.48
C ARG A 292 -10.95 -19.01 7.61
N ALA A 293 -12.28 -18.97 7.58
CA ALA A 293 -13.18 -20.12 7.78
C ALA A 293 -13.22 -20.80 9.16
N THR A 294 -12.48 -20.33 10.16
CA THR A 294 -12.50 -20.92 11.52
C THR A 294 -13.73 -20.54 12.35
N GLY A 295 -14.43 -19.47 11.96
CA GLY A 295 -15.52 -18.87 12.75
C GLY A 295 -15.07 -18.12 14.00
N LYS A 296 -13.76 -18.02 14.25
CA LYS A 296 -13.16 -17.63 15.54
C LYS A 296 -12.06 -16.57 15.37
N LEU A 297 -11.82 -15.74 16.38
CA LEU A 297 -10.80 -14.67 16.36
C LEU A 297 -10.09 -14.56 17.72
N THR A 298 -8.77 -14.28 17.70
CA THR A 298 -7.92 -14.08 18.89
C THR A 298 -7.98 -12.65 19.48
N LYS A 299 -8.88 -11.80 18.97
CA LYS A 299 -9.24 -10.49 19.53
C LYS A 299 -10.75 -10.27 19.38
N PRO A 300 -11.41 -9.52 20.29
CA PRO A 300 -12.64 -8.82 19.92
C PRO A 300 -12.30 -7.82 18.81
N ASN A 301 -13.01 -7.89 17.68
CA ASN A 301 -12.75 -6.98 16.55
C ASN A 301 -13.78 -5.82 16.55
N PRO A 302 -13.39 -4.58 16.88
CA PRO A 302 -14.30 -3.44 16.82
C PRO A 302 -14.73 -3.09 15.39
N GLU A 303 -13.90 -3.36 14.38
CA GLU A 303 -14.20 -3.06 12.96
C GLU A 303 -15.32 -3.95 12.40
N ALA A 304 -15.65 -5.06 13.07
CA ALA A 304 -16.74 -5.94 12.67
C ALA A 304 -18.15 -5.38 12.98
N SER A 305 -18.23 -4.27 13.73
CA SER A 305 -19.49 -3.71 14.23
C SER A 305 -19.88 -2.37 13.58
N SER A 306 -19.03 -1.77 12.75
CA SER A 306 -19.22 -0.39 12.26
C SER A 306 -18.57 -0.11 10.91
N VAL A 307 -19.04 -0.78 9.85
CA VAL A 307 -18.84 -0.28 8.47
C VAL A 307 -19.90 0.81 8.20
N PRO A 308 -19.55 2.10 8.11
CA PRO A 308 -20.54 3.12 7.79
C PRO A 308 -21.01 2.93 6.34
N THR A 309 -22.31 2.63 6.19
CA THR A 309 -22.98 2.57 4.89
C THR A 309 -23.47 3.96 4.50
N GLN A 310 -23.48 4.24 3.20
CA GLN A 310 -24.00 5.48 2.65
C GLN A 310 -25.09 5.17 1.61
N THR A 311 -26.14 6.00 1.60
CA THR A 311 -27.23 5.94 0.62
C THR A 311 -26.65 5.88 -0.80
N CYS A 312 -26.98 4.83 -1.57
CA CYS A 312 -26.36 4.61 -2.87
C CYS A 312 -26.68 5.78 -3.82
N PRO A 313 -25.69 6.55 -4.31
CA PRO A 313 -25.92 7.75 -5.09
C PRO A 313 -26.49 7.50 -6.49
N ALA A 314 -26.47 6.25 -6.98
CA ALA A 314 -27.04 5.88 -8.27
C ALA A 314 -28.54 5.49 -8.22
N CYS A 315 -29.11 5.31 -7.02
CA CYS A 315 -30.54 5.00 -6.86
C CYS A 315 -31.20 5.75 -5.70
N SER A 316 -30.51 6.69 -5.06
CA SER A 316 -30.98 7.51 -3.93
C SER A 316 -31.66 6.70 -2.82
N GLY A 317 -31.08 5.54 -2.47
CA GLY A 317 -31.62 4.64 -1.44
C GLY A 317 -32.65 3.61 -1.92
N THR A 318 -33.23 3.77 -3.11
CA THR A 318 -34.36 2.93 -3.56
C THR A 318 -33.98 1.51 -3.98
N GLY A 319 -32.69 1.23 -4.16
CA GLY A 319 -32.17 -0.06 -4.63
C GLY A 319 -32.42 -0.35 -6.12
N ARG A 320 -33.07 0.55 -6.88
CA ARG A 320 -33.51 0.31 -8.27
C ARG A 320 -32.93 1.37 -9.21
N GLU A 321 -32.55 0.97 -10.41
CA GLU A 321 -32.22 1.94 -11.47
C GLU A 321 -33.52 2.55 -12.02
N MET A 322 -33.52 3.87 -12.26
CA MET A 322 -34.60 4.54 -12.98
C MET A 322 -34.67 3.94 -14.40
N ARG A 323 -35.88 3.65 -14.90
CA ARG A 323 -36.13 2.79 -16.08
C ARG A 323 -35.41 3.23 -17.37
N VAL A 324 -34.15 2.82 -17.54
CA VAL A 324 -33.42 3.01 -18.79
C VAL A 324 -33.87 1.95 -19.79
N LYS A 325 -34.28 2.37 -21.00
CA LYS A 325 -34.50 1.46 -22.14
C LYS A 325 -33.26 0.58 -22.32
N CYS A 326 -33.43 -0.74 -22.38
CA CYS A 326 -32.32 -1.68 -22.41
C CYS A 326 -31.31 -1.32 -23.51
N ARG A 327 -30.10 -0.88 -23.14
CA ARG A 327 -29.05 -0.39 -24.06
C ARG A 327 -28.67 -1.39 -25.15
N ILE A 328 -28.94 -2.69 -24.93
CA ILE A 328 -28.66 -3.76 -25.90
C ILE A 328 -29.74 -3.85 -26.99
N CYS A 329 -31.01 -3.52 -26.74
CA CYS A 329 -32.09 -3.56 -27.74
C CYS A 329 -32.80 -2.21 -27.96
N SER A 330 -32.30 -1.13 -27.37
CA SER A 330 -32.89 0.23 -27.38
C SER A 330 -34.37 0.29 -26.95
N GLY A 331 -34.84 -0.70 -26.17
CA GLY A 331 -36.24 -0.85 -25.78
C GLY A 331 -37.11 -1.72 -26.69
N ALA A 332 -36.56 -2.33 -27.75
CA ALA A 332 -37.33 -3.20 -28.65
C ALA A 332 -37.72 -4.56 -28.01
N GLY A 333 -36.92 -5.05 -27.04
CA GLY A 333 -37.08 -6.37 -26.43
C GLY A 333 -36.49 -7.52 -27.24
N THR A 334 -36.28 -7.34 -28.55
CA THR A 334 -35.66 -8.29 -29.50
C THR A 334 -34.40 -7.70 -30.15
N ARG A 335 -33.67 -8.52 -30.91
CA ARG A 335 -32.63 -8.10 -31.86
C ARG A 335 -32.80 -8.83 -33.18
N ARG A 336 -32.46 -8.17 -34.29
CA ARG A 336 -32.20 -8.81 -35.59
C ARG A 336 -30.72 -9.13 -35.73
N TYR A 337 -30.43 -10.29 -36.31
CA TYR A 337 -29.12 -10.72 -36.76
C TYR A 337 -29.22 -11.10 -38.23
N TYR A 338 -28.23 -10.71 -39.03
CA TYR A 338 -28.17 -11.02 -40.47
C TYR A 338 -27.07 -12.05 -40.72
N SER A 339 -27.42 -13.14 -41.40
CA SER A 339 -26.49 -14.22 -41.75
C SER A 339 -26.91 -14.86 -43.07
N GLY A 340 -26.00 -14.88 -44.06
CA GLY A 340 -26.26 -15.52 -45.36
C GLY A 340 -27.45 -14.95 -46.14
N GLY A 341 -27.74 -13.65 -45.99
CA GLY A 341 -28.87 -12.98 -46.64
C GLY A 341 -30.20 -13.00 -45.87
N TRP A 342 -30.32 -13.82 -44.82
CA TRP A 342 -31.54 -13.95 -44.01
C TRP A 342 -31.45 -13.15 -42.71
N ALA A 343 -32.59 -12.64 -42.23
CA ALA A 343 -32.70 -11.78 -41.06
C ALA A 343 -33.43 -12.47 -39.89
N LEU A 344 -32.69 -13.13 -39.01
CA LEU A 344 -33.26 -13.81 -37.84
C LEU A 344 -33.59 -12.79 -36.74
N THR A 345 -34.84 -12.75 -36.27
CA THR A 345 -35.25 -11.94 -35.12
C THR A 345 -35.34 -12.82 -33.88
N THR A 346 -34.63 -12.47 -32.81
CA THR A 346 -34.59 -13.25 -31.55
C THR A 346 -34.77 -12.36 -30.32
N THR A 347 -35.21 -12.95 -29.21
CA THR A 347 -35.38 -12.25 -27.92
C THR A 347 -34.04 -11.70 -27.43
N CYS A 348 -34.02 -10.45 -26.96
CA CYS A 348 -32.79 -9.82 -26.48
C CYS A 348 -32.29 -10.56 -25.23
N ASN A 349 -31.13 -11.21 -25.34
CA ASN A 349 -30.56 -12.04 -24.29
C ASN A 349 -30.28 -11.31 -22.97
N TYR A 350 -30.15 -9.98 -23.01
CA TYR A 350 -29.89 -9.11 -21.86
C TYR A 350 -31.17 -8.80 -21.06
N CYS A 351 -32.22 -8.26 -21.69
CA CYS A 351 -33.48 -7.93 -21.01
C CYS A 351 -34.52 -9.06 -21.03
N LYS A 352 -34.22 -10.22 -21.62
CA LYS A 352 -35.13 -11.38 -21.77
C LYS A 352 -36.53 -11.00 -22.31
N GLY A 353 -36.58 -10.04 -23.24
CA GLY A 353 -37.83 -9.53 -23.82
C GLY A 353 -38.47 -8.35 -23.08
N ALA A 354 -38.13 -8.09 -21.81
CA ALA A 354 -38.78 -7.10 -20.94
C ALA A 354 -38.56 -5.61 -21.31
N LYS A 355 -37.83 -5.32 -22.39
CA LYS A 355 -37.52 -3.97 -22.96
C LYS A 355 -36.68 -3.04 -22.07
N GLU A 356 -36.76 -3.15 -20.75
CA GLU A 356 -35.98 -2.40 -19.75
C GLU A 356 -34.76 -3.20 -19.25
N ALA A 357 -33.84 -2.55 -18.54
CA ALA A 357 -32.73 -3.21 -17.84
C ALA A 357 -33.23 -4.02 -16.61
N PRO A 358 -32.44 -4.95 -16.03
CA PRO A 358 -32.83 -5.64 -14.80
C PRO A 358 -33.15 -4.64 -13.66
N PRO A 359 -34.12 -4.95 -12.77
CA PRO A 359 -34.73 -3.94 -11.90
C PRO A 359 -33.91 -3.55 -10.66
N HIS A 360 -32.78 -4.20 -10.40
CA HIS A 360 -31.87 -3.85 -9.30
C HIS A 360 -30.81 -2.86 -9.78
N CYS A 361 -30.52 -1.83 -8.99
CA CYS A 361 -29.43 -0.90 -9.27
C CYS A 361 -28.10 -1.66 -9.24
N THR A 362 -27.39 -1.67 -10.36
CA THR A 362 -26.14 -2.41 -10.56
C THR A 362 -25.03 -1.95 -9.62
N ARG A 363 -25.01 -0.65 -9.25
CA ARG A 363 -24.01 -0.07 -8.33
C ARG A 363 -24.10 -0.60 -6.89
N CYS A 364 -25.28 -0.99 -6.42
CA CYS A 364 -25.49 -1.51 -5.06
C CYS A 364 -26.17 -2.90 -5.05
N GLN A 365 -26.24 -3.57 -6.20
CA GLN A 365 -26.86 -4.88 -6.43
C GLN A 365 -28.28 -5.06 -5.84
N GLY A 366 -29.04 -3.96 -5.69
CA GLY A 366 -30.39 -3.96 -5.11
C GLY A 366 -30.52 -3.47 -3.66
N SER A 367 -29.44 -3.30 -2.91
CA SER A 367 -29.49 -3.01 -1.45
C SER A 367 -30.00 -1.61 -1.06
N GLY A 368 -29.93 -0.64 -1.98
CA GLY A 368 -30.16 0.79 -1.69
C GLY A 368 -28.98 1.51 -1.04
N VAL A 369 -28.00 0.80 -0.47
CA VAL A 369 -26.83 1.36 0.22
C VAL A 369 -25.53 0.84 -0.37
N THR A 370 -24.57 1.73 -0.54
CA THR A 370 -23.19 1.38 -0.89
C THR A 370 -22.32 1.41 0.36
N GLY A 371 -21.33 0.53 0.45
CA GLY A 371 -20.27 0.66 1.44
C GLY A 371 -19.50 1.96 1.23
N SER A 372 -19.15 2.68 2.30
CA SER A 372 -18.22 3.81 2.22
C SER A 372 -16.88 3.45 1.55
N GLY A 373 -16.48 2.18 1.66
CA GLY A 373 -15.30 1.59 1.02
C GLY A 373 -15.51 1.00 -0.38
N GLU A 374 -16.65 1.15 -1.07
CA GLU A 374 -16.83 0.54 -2.43
C GLU A 374 -16.09 1.26 -3.57
N HIS A 375 -15.16 2.15 -3.25
CA HIS A 375 -14.10 2.59 -4.15
C HIS A 375 -12.72 2.08 -3.73
N ALA A 376 -12.61 1.30 -2.66
CA ALA A 376 -11.33 0.83 -2.15
C ALA A 376 -10.83 -0.42 -2.89
N GLY A 377 -9.75 -0.28 -3.67
CA GLY A 377 -8.98 -1.41 -4.16
C GLY A 377 -8.07 -1.97 -3.07
N PRO A 378 -7.64 -3.25 -3.16
CA PRO A 378 -6.59 -3.76 -2.28
C PRO A 378 -5.33 -2.93 -2.51
N CYS A 379 -4.71 -2.42 -1.44
CA CYS A 379 -3.57 -1.53 -1.54
C CYS A 379 -2.45 -2.21 -2.35
N PRO A 380 -2.01 -1.65 -3.50
CA PRO A 380 -1.09 -2.33 -4.40
C PRO A 380 0.27 -2.61 -3.75
N GLN A 381 0.61 -1.87 -2.69
CA GLN A 381 1.86 -1.99 -1.95
C GLN A 381 1.83 -3.01 -0.80
N CYS A 382 0.67 -3.58 -0.45
CA CYS A 382 0.57 -4.72 0.48
C CYS A 382 -0.47 -5.79 0.08
N ALA A 383 -1.03 -5.73 -1.14
CA ALA A 383 -2.00 -6.68 -1.69
C ALA A 383 -3.18 -7.02 -0.75
N GLY A 384 -3.72 -6.03 -0.02
CA GLY A 384 -4.81 -6.24 0.95
C GLY A 384 -4.37 -6.69 2.36
N THR A 385 -3.09 -6.99 2.59
CA THR A 385 -2.60 -7.64 3.82
C THR A 385 -2.26 -6.68 4.98
N GLY A 386 -2.96 -5.56 5.08
CA GLY A 386 -2.70 -4.51 6.07
C GLY A 386 -2.62 -5.03 7.51
N GLN A 387 -1.49 -4.77 8.19
CA GLN A 387 -1.27 -5.15 9.58
C GLN A 387 -1.27 -3.92 10.49
N ALA A 388 -2.06 -3.96 11.55
CA ALA A 388 -2.02 -2.98 12.63
C ALA A 388 -0.70 -3.10 13.42
N GLY A 389 0.32 -2.35 12.99
CA GLY A 389 1.65 -2.31 13.61
C GLY A 389 2.80 -2.03 12.63
N THR A 390 2.62 -2.34 11.34
CA THR A 390 3.58 -2.03 10.27
C THR A 390 2.94 -1.08 9.26
N PRO A 391 3.31 0.22 9.26
CA PRO A 391 2.63 1.21 8.42
C PRO A 391 3.00 1.02 6.94
N CYS A 392 2.18 0.29 6.22
CA CYS A 392 2.10 0.41 4.76
C CYS A 392 1.63 1.84 4.44
N GLY A 393 2.59 2.74 4.20
CA GLY A 393 2.35 4.19 4.16
C GLY A 393 1.27 4.63 3.16
N PHE A 394 1.13 3.89 2.06
CA PHE A 394 0.14 4.15 1.01
C PHE A 394 -1.32 3.96 1.47
N CYS A 395 -1.57 3.08 2.44
CA CYS A 395 -2.90 2.84 3.02
C CYS A 395 -2.96 3.14 4.53
N ARG A 396 -1.91 3.75 5.10
CA ARG A 396 -1.72 3.95 6.56
C ARG A 396 -2.03 2.70 7.40
N GLY A 397 -1.68 1.52 6.88
CA GLY A 397 -1.94 0.21 7.52
C GLY A 397 -3.31 -0.43 7.23
N ALA A 398 -4.29 0.29 6.68
CA ALA A 398 -5.67 -0.20 6.46
C ALA A 398 -5.84 -1.31 5.40
N GLY A 399 -4.78 -1.72 4.70
CA GLY A 399 -4.79 -2.78 3.68
C GLY A 399 -5.43 -2.40 2.34
N TRP A 400 -6.30 -1.39 2.29
CA TRP A 400 -7.07 -0.97 1.12
C TRP A 400 -6.94 0.54 0.88
N VAL A 401 -7.13 0.99 -0.36
CA VAL A 401 -7.00 2.41 -0.76
C VAL A 401 -8.10 2.82 -1.75
N PRO A 402 -8.67 4.03 -1.64
CA PRO A 402 -9.63 4.52 -2.62
C PRO A 402 -8.96 4.59 -4.01
N ALA A 403 -9.66 4.08 -5.01
CA ALA A 403 -9.30 4.19 -6.41
C ALA A 403 -9.29 5.67 -6.85
N PRO A 404 -8.45 6.04 -7.83
CA PRO A 404 -8.57 7.34 -8.49
C PRO A 404 -9.97 7.49 -9.12
N ARG A 405 -10.47 8.73 -9.13
CA ARG A 405 -11.75 9.09 -9.74
C ARG A 405 -11.64 9.17 -11.27
#